data_AF-A0A1C3KNC9-F1
#
_entry.id   AF-A0A1C3KNC9-F1
#
_cell.length_a   1.000
_cell.length_b   1.000
_cell.length_c   1.000
_cell.angle_alpha   90.00
_cell.angle_beta   90.00
_cell.angle_gamma   90.00
#
_symmetry.space_group_name_H-M   'P 1'
#
loop_
_entity.id
_entity.type
_entity.pdbx_description
1 polymer ?
#
loop_
_entity_poly.entity_id
_entity_poly.type
_entity_poly.pdbx_seq_one_letter_code
_entity_poly.pdbx_strand_id
1 'polypeptide(L)'
;MVEVKLKTQNNSCEFHLNFNEIKLPDDVNILKDLEKEVENSIYHLKRSNEEIKQYDPDGKDKDLFLALNENKFSLNVKQERLLMIKKKIKNLECLNHFDHAQNTLNSDLLNNENKDMETDTDDEKNEETNKNVNMLEKEDLRNETIDTKTQGGGETDPKKGTHGQERGIYL
;
A
#
# COMPACT_ATOMS: atom_id res chain seq x y z
N MET A 1 3.79 15.87 -27.04
CA MET A 1 5.17 15.38 -27.14
C MET A 1 6.02 16.54 -27.62
N VAL A 2 7.10 16.85 -26.92
CA VAL A 2 8.02 17.93 -27.29
C VAL A 2 9.42 17.34 -27.36
N GLU A 3 10.12 17.64 -28.45
CA GLU A 3 11.51 17.27 -28.67
C GLU A 3 12.40 18.45 -28.28
N VAL A 4 13.28 18.25 -27.30
CA VAL A 4 14.26 19.24 -26.89
C VAL A 4 15.63 18.74 -27.32
N LYS A 5 16.28 19.47 -28.23
CA LYS A 5 17.62 19.14 -28.73
C LYS A 5 18.63 20.17 -28.23
N LEU A 6 19.52 19.72 -27.35
CA LEU A 6 20.67 20.52 -26.91
C LEU A 6 21.86 20.20 -27.82
N LYS A 7 22.44 21.22 -28.44
CA LYS A 7 23.61 21.08 -29.32
C LYS A 7 24.79 21.87 -28.77
N THR A 8 25.93 21.20 -28.63
CA THR A 8 27.25 21.80 -28.38
C THR A 8 28.14 21.56 -29.60
N GLN A 9 29.35 22.14 -29.61
CA GLN A 9 30.26 22.05 -30.77
C GLN A 9 30.56 20.60 -31.19
N ASN A 10 30.60 19.66 -30.24
CA ASN A 10 30.98 18.26 -30.50
C ASN A 10 29.90 17.23 -30.16
N ASN A 11 28.81 17.60 -29.46
CA ASN A 11 27.78 16.66 -29.01
C ASN A 11 26.37 17.23 -29.20
N SER A 12 25.41 16.38 -29.55
CA SER A 12 23.98 16.70 -29.47
C SER A 12 23.27 15.70 -28.57
N CYS A 13 22.45 16.20 -27.65
CA CYS A 13 21.57 15.39 -26.81
C CYS A 13 20.11 15.72 -27.16
N GLU A 14 19.28 14.70 -27.29
CA GLU A 14 17.88 14.80 -27.71
C GLU A 14 16.98 14.19 -26.64
N PHE A 15 16.07 14.99 -26.11
CA PHE A 15 15.10 14.60 -25.10
C PHE A 15 13.72 14.57 -25.71
N HIS A 16 13.04 13.43 -25.58
CA HIS A 16 11.64 13.29 -25.95
C HIS A 16 10.81 13.43 -24.67
N LEU A 17 10.18 14.59 -24.50
CA LEU A 17 9.32 14.88 -23.36
C LEU A 17 7.86 14.62 -23.72
N ASN A 18 7.30 13.57 -23.15
CA ASN A 18 5.87 13.34 -23.19
C ASN A 18 5.23 13.87 -21.91
N PHE A 19 4.69 15.09 -21.94
CA PHE A 19 4.02 15.70 -20.78
C PHE A 19 2.76 14.95 -20.33
N ASN A 20 2.23 14.06 -21.19
CA ASN A 20 1.10 13.22 -20.84
C ASN A 20 1.56 11.89 -20.19
N GLU A 21 2.86 11.62 -20.14
CA GLU A 21 3.41 10.42 -19.53
C GLU A 21 3.64 10.66 -18.03
N ILE A 22 2.77 10.11 -17.20
CA ILE A 22 2.97 10.09 -15.75
C ILE A 22 4.05 9.05 -15.44
N LYS A 23 5.30 9.50 -15.35
CA LYS A 23 6.41 8.64 -14.93
C LYS A 23 6.31 8.40 -13.43
N LEU A 24 6.08 7.15 -13.05
CA LEU A 24 6.12 6.72 -11.66
C LEU A 24 7.57 6.57 -11.20
N PRO A 25 7.91 6.86 -9.93
CA PRO A 25 9.24 6.61 -9.38
C PRO A 25 9.54 5.11 -9.30
N ASP A 26 10.82 4.74 -9.16
CA ASP A 26 11.27 3.34 -8.99
C ASP A 26 11.45 2.94 -7.51
N ASP A 27 11.32 3.88 -6.57
CA ASP A 27 11.40 3.59 -5.14
C ASP A 27 10.06 3.01 -4.63
N VAL A 28 10.13 1.79 -4.08
CA VAL A 28 8.96 1.06 -3.56
C VAL A 28 8.30 1.79 -2.39
N ASN A 29 9.05 2.45 -1.51
CA ASN A 29 8.48 3.17 -0.37
C ASN A 29 7.66 4.37 -0.85
N ILE A 30 8.22 5.15 -1.79
CA ILE A 30 7.51 6.28 -2.42
C ILE A 30 6.25 5.77 -3.14
N LEU A 31 6.34 4.63 -3.84
CA LEU A 31 5.19 4.04 -4.52
C LEU A 31 4.09 3.59 -3.55
N LYS A 32 4.44 3.03 -2.38
CA LYS A 32 3.47 2.62 -1.34
C LYS A 32 2.78 3.83 -0.70
N ASP A 33 3.51 4.91 -0.48
CA ASP A 33 2.91 6.17 -0.01
C ASP A 33 1.94 6.74 -1.05
N LEU A 34 2.34 6.76 -2.33
CA LEU A 34 1.48 7.19 -3.44
C LEU A 34 0.25 6.29 -3.61
N GLU A 35 0.39 4.98 -3.44
CA GLU A 35 -0.72 4.04 -3.47
C GLU A 35 -1.78 4.42 -2.43
N LYS A 36 -1.35 4.61 -1.17
CA LYS A 36 -2.23 4.97 -0.06
C LYS A 36 -2.88 6.34 -0.27
N GLU A 37 -2.15 7.33 -0.78
CA GLU A 37 -2.68 8.66 -1.09
C GLU A 37 -3.80 8.57 -2.14
N VAL A 38 -3.56 7.84 -3.24
CA VAL A 38 -4.55 7.68 -4.31
C VAL A 38 -5.77 6.88 -3.83
N GLU A 39 -5.58 5.83 -3.02
CA GLU A 39 -6.68 5.08 -2.41
C GLU A 39 -7.54 5.96 -1.52
N ASN A 40 -6.93 6.80 -0.69
CA ASN A 40 -7.65 7.73 0.16
C ASN A 40 -8.44 8.76 -0.67
N SER A 41 -7.83 9.29 -1.74
CA SER A 41 -8.51 10.20 -2.67
C SER A 41 -9.72 9.54 -3.34
N ILE A 42 -9.60 8.29 -3.79
CA ILE A 42 -10.71 7.52 -4.36
C ILE A 42 -11.81 7.30 -3.32
N TYR A 43 -11.45 6.94 -2.09
CA TYR A 43 -12.40 6.72 -1.00
C TYR A 43 -13.25 7.98 -0.74
N HIS A 44 -12.60 9.13 -0.58
CA HIS A 44 -13.31 10.39 -0.34
C HIS A 44 -14.19 10.81 -1.52
N LEU A 45 -13.73 10.58 -2.76
CA LEU A 45 -14.51 10.92 -3.95
C LEU A 45 -15.74 10.02 -4.11
N LYS A 46 -15.64 8.73 -3.80
CA LYS A 46 -16.79 7.81 -3.75
C LYS A 46 -17.79 8.22 -2.68
N ARG A 47 -17.30 8.57 -1.49
CA ARG A 47 -18.15 9.05 -0.39
C ARG A 47 -18.89 10.33 -0.79
N SER A 48 -18.20 11.29 -1.40
CA SER A 48 -18.81 12.53 -1.91
C SER A 48 -19.90 12.24 -2.96
N ASN A 49 -19.70 11.25 -3.84
CA ASN A 49 -20.74 10.85 -4.79
C ASN A 49 -21.98 10.25 -4.12
N GLU A 50 -21.80 9.47 -3.05
CA GLU A 50 -22.95 8.95 -2.28
C GLU A 50 -23.68 10.08 -1.55
N GLU A 51 -22.95 11.04 -1.01
CA GLU A 51 -23.55 12.24 -0.39
C GLU A 51 -24.36 13.03 -1.43
N ILE A 52 -23.82 13.30 -2.63
CA ILE A 52 -24.56 13.99 -3.71
C ILE A 52 -25.85 13.25 -4.07
N LYS A 53 -25.83 11.93 -4.20
CA LYS A 53 -27.02 11.12 -4.50
C LYS A 53 -28.07 11.17 -3.38
N GLN A 54 -27.66 11.35 -2.13
CA GLN A 54 -28.60 11.52 -1.01
C GLN A 54 -29.31 12.88 -1.09
N TYR A 55 -28.63 13.92 -1.58
CA TYR A 55 -29.22 15.25 -1.77
C TYR A 55 -30.12 15.34 -3.00
N ASP A 56 -29.75 14.70 -4.11
CA ASP A 56 -30.55 14.66 -5.35
C ASP A 56 -30.71 13.23 -5.89
N PRO A 57 -31.62 12.43 -5.30
CA PRO A 57 -31.82 11.04 -5.70
C PRO A 57 -32.47 10.89 -7.09
N ASP A 58 -33.24 11.90 -7.52
CA ASP A 58 -33.93 11.90 -8.82
C ASP A 58 -33.06 12.46 -9.96
N GLY A 59 -31.89 13.04 -9.67
CA GLY A 59 -31.00 13.64 -10.65
C GLY A 59 -31.60 14.86 -11.35
N LYS A 60 -32.43 15.64 -10.64
CA LYS A 60 -33.12 16.82 -11.20
C LYS A 60 -32.26 18.07 -11.16
N ASP A 61 -31.32 18.14 -10.22
CA ASP A 61 -30.39 19.24 -10.11
C ASP A 61 -29.27 19.05 -11.15
N LYS A 62 -29.23 19.97 -12.12
CA LYS A 62 -28.28 19.93 -13.22
C LYS A 62 -26.84 20.11 -12.74
N ASP A 63 -26.61 20.91 -11.72
CA ASP A 63 -25.27 21.19 -11.23
C ASP A 63 -24.74 19.99 -10.46
N LEU A 64 -25.59 19.33 -9.66
CA LEU A 64 -25.23 18.07 -8.99
C LEU A 64 -25.00 16.93 -9.99
N PHE A 65 -25.78 16.86 -11.07
CA PHE A 65 -25.55 15.91 -12.15
C PHE A 65 -24.18 16.11 -12.83
N LEU A 66 -23.80 17.37 -13.11
CA LEU A 66 -22.50 17.69 -13.70
C LEU A 66 -21.35 17.36 -12.74
N ALA A 67 -21.47 17.71 -11.45
CA ALA A 67 -20.48 17.38 -10.43
C ALA A 67 -20.28 15.86 -10.30
N LEU A 68 -21.37 15.07 -10.34
CA LEU A 68 -21.29 13.61 -10.28
C LEU A 68 -20.57 13.03 -11.51
N ASN A 69 -20.80 13.59 -12.70
CA ASN A 69 -20.11 13.18 -13.92
C ASN A 69 -18.62 13.54 -13.90
N GLU A 70 -18.26 14.72 -13.41
CA GLU A 70 -16.87 15.13 -13.22
C GLU A 70 -16.15 14.21 -12.22
N ASN A 71 -16.81 13.91 -11.10
CA ASN A 71 -16.29 12.97 -10.11
C ASN A 71 -16.13 11.56 -10.70
N LYS A 72 -17.05 11.11 -11.57
CA LYS A 72 -16.94 9.82 -12.25
C LYS A 72 -15.72 9.77 -13.17
N PHE A 73 -15.45 10.82 -13.93
CA PHE A 73 -14.25 10.91 -14.75
C PHE A 73 -12.99 10.90 -13.89
N SER A 74 -12.97 11.72 -12.83
CA SER A 74 -11.86 11.80 -11.88
C SER A 74 -11.58 10.46 -11.19
N LEU A 75 -12.63 9.69 -10.84
CA LEU A 75 -12.51 8.35 -10.30
C LEU A 75 -11.81 7.42 -11.28
N ASN A 76 -12.21 7.41 -12.55
CA ASN A 76 -11.62 6.54 -13.56
C ASN A 76 -10.11 6.79 -13.70
N VAL A 77 -9.72 8.05 -13.85
CA VAL A 77 -8.29 8.45 -13.97
C VAL A 77 -7.49 8.03 -12.73
N LYS A 78 -8.05 8.23 -11.53
CA LYS A 78 -7.38 7.82 -10.27
C LYS A 78 -7.27 6.31 -10.15
N GLN A 79 -8.29 5.56 -10.57
CA GLN A 79 -8.27 4.10 -10.57
C GLN A 79 -7.22 3.54 -11.53
N GLU A 80 -7.12 4.09 -12.75
CA GLU A 80 -6.07 3.72 -13.70
C GLU A 80 -4.68 4.01 -13.13
N ARG A 81 -4.48 5.19 -12.52
CA ARG A 81 -3.22 5.51 -11.85
C ARG A 81 -2.88 4.53 -10.72
N LEU A 82 -3.86 4.16 -9.90
CA LEU A 82 -3.69 3.17 -8.84
C LEU A 82 -3.25 1.81 -9.40
N LEU A 83 -3.86 1.36 -10.50
CA LEU A 83 -3.47 0.12 -11.17
C LEU A 83 -2.03 0.17 -11.67
N MET A 84 -1.59 1.31 -12.24
CA MET A 84 -0.21 1.48 -12.68
C MET A 84 0.78 1.42 -11.50
N ILE A 85 0.44 2.05 -10.37
CA ILE A 85 1.26 2.02 -9.15
C ILE A 85 1.39 0.59 -8.62
N LYS A 86 0.26 -0.12 -8.45
CA LYS A 86 0.23 -1.51 -7.97
C LYS A 86 1.03 -2.44 -8.88
N LYS A 87 0.89 -2.28 -10.20
CA LYS A 87 1.66 -3.05 -11.18
C LYS A 87 3.16 -2.78 -11.04
N LYS A 88 3.56 -1.52 -10.84
CA LYS A 88 4.97 -1.14 -10.71
C LYS A 88 5.59 -1.66 -9.42
N ILE A 89 4.89 -1.55 -8.28
CA ILE A 89 5.32 -2.13 -7.00
C ILE A 89 5.58 -3.62 -7.18
N LYS A 90 4.61 -4.36 -7.74
CA LYS A 90 4.74 -5.80 -7.98
C LYS A 90 5.96 -6.13 -8.83
N ASN A 91 6.20 -5.39 -9.91
CA ASN A 91 7.34 -5.62 -10.79
C ASN A 91 8.68 -5.41 -10.06
N LEU A 92 8.79 -4.36 -9.25
CA LEU A 92 10.00 -4.05 -8.48
C LEU A 92 10.25 -5.07 -7.37
N GLU A 93 9.19 -5.47 -6.65
CA GLU A 93 9.27 -6.51 -5.62
C GLU A 93 9.70 -7.86 -6.22
N CYS A 94 9.20 -8.22 -7.41
CA CYS A 94 9.67 -9.41 -8.13
C CYS A 94 11.14 -9.28 -8.54
N LEU A 95 11.57 -8.14 -9.08
CA LEU A 95 12.95 -7.92 -9.53
C LEU A 95 13.96 -8.11 -8.40
N ASN A 96 13.68 -7.51 -7.25
CA ASN A 96 14.52 -7.63 -6.05
C ASN A 96 14.64 -9.08 -5.55
N HIS A 97 13.61 -9.90 -5.78
CA HIS A 97 13.64 -11.30 -5.39
C HIS A 97 14.50 -12.17 -6.34
N PHE A 98 14.57 -11.83 -7.63
CA PHE A 98 15.43 -12.53 -8.60
C PHE A 98 16.92 -12.25 -8.36
N ASP A 99 17.28 -11.01 -8.02
CA ASP A 99 18.67 -10.63 -7.76
C ASP A 99 19.24 -11.33 -6.50
N HIS A 100 18.41 -11.51 -5.48
CA HIS A 100 18.81 -12.29 -4.30
C HIS A 100 19.03 -13.77 -4.60
N ALA A 101 18.23 -14.38 -5.48
CA ALA A 101 18.41 -15.80 -5.84
C ALA A 101 19.70 -16.05 -6.63
N GLN A 102 20.08 -15.14 -7.53
CA GLN A 102 21.33 -15.24 -8.30
C GLN A 102 22.57 -15.00 -7.42
N ASN A 103 22.49 -14.06 -6.48
CA ASN A 103 23.61 -13.79 -5.57
C ASN A 103 23.90 -14.93 -4.59
N THR A 104 22.88 -15.65 -4.09
CA THR A 104 23.08 -16.83 -3.24
C THR A 104 23.72 -17.99 -4.02
N LEU A 105 23.31 -18.21 -5.27
CA LEU A 105 23.93 -19.24 -6.12
C LEU A 105 25.40 -18.93 -6.46
N ASN A 106 25.73 -17.65 -6.63
CA ASN A 106 27.11 -17.22 -6.90
C ASN A 106 28.01 -17.26 -5.66
N SER A 107 27.48 -17.00 -4.46
CA SER A 107 28.26 -17.13 -3.21
C SER A 107 28.58 -18.58 -2.86
N ASP A 108 27.71 -19.52 -3.24
CA ASP A 108 27.93 -20.95 -2.98
C ASP A 108 28.96 -21.56 -3.95
N LEU A 109 29.09 -21.03 -5.18
CA LEU A 109 30.15 -21.46 -6.11
C LEU A 109 31.53 -20.91 -5.74
N LEU A 110 31.64 -19.68 -5.23
CA LEU A 110 32.93 -19.04 -4.93
C LEU A 110 33.56 -19.46 -3.60
N ASN A 111 32.82 -20.13 -2.73
CA ASN A 111 33.35 -20.67 -1.46
C ASN A 111 33.96 -22.07 -1.59
N ASN A 112 33.98 -22.67 -2.78
CA ASN A 112 34.42 -24.06 -2.98
C ASN A 112 35.77 -24.22 -3.71
N GLU A 113 36.48 -23.13 -4.02
CA GLU A 113 37.77 -23.18 -4.74
C GLU A 113 39.00 -22.85 -3.86
N ASN A 114 38.91 -22.94 -2.53
CA ASN A 114 40.08 -22.84 -1.65
C ASN A 114 40.13 -23.99 -0.64
N LYS A 115 40.34 -25.21 -1.15
CA LYS A 115 40.94 -26.30 -0.35
C LYS A 115 41.88 -27.10 -1.24
N ASP A 116 43.11 -26.62 -1.35
CA ASP A 116 44.23 -27.46 -1.73
C ASP A 116 45.33 -27.45 -0.66
N MET A 117 45.68 -28.67 -0.27
CA MET A 117 46.93 -29.16 0.31
C MET A 117 47.39 -28.67 1.69
N GLU A 118 47.18 -29.54 2.69
CA GLU A 118 48.28 -30.02 3.52
C GLU A 118 48.11 -31.53 3.79
N THR A 119 49.25 -32.24 3.76
CA THR A 119 49.45 -33.69 3.67
C THR A 119 49.57 -34.37 5.04
N ASP A 120 49.29 -35.69 5.04
CA ASP A 120 49.67 -36.77 5.99
C ASP A 120 49.08 -36.69 7.42
N THR A 121 48.45 -37.71 8.03
CA THR A 121 48.46 -39.17 7.90
C THR A 121 47.26 -39.75 8.70
N ASP A 122 46.72 -40.87 8.24
CA ASP A 122 45.95 -41.96 8.91
C ASP A 122 45.30 -41.73 10.30
N ASP A 123 43.96 -41.79 10.37
CA ASP A 123 43.31 -42.95 11.01
C ASP A 123 41.82 -43.06 10.63
N GLU A 124 41.39 -44.30 10.48
CA GLU A 124 40.18 -44.77 9.80
C GLU A 124 39.00 -44.94 10.78
N LYS A 125 37.78 -44.66 10.27
CA LYS A 125 36.45 -45.21 10.62
C LYS A 125 35.37 -44.26 11.19
N ASN A 126 34.58 -43.79 10.24
CA ASN A 126 33.15 -44.08 10.00
C ASN A 126 32.03 -43.57 10.95
N GLU A 127 31.24 -42.69 10.32
CA GLU A 127 29.76 -42.67 10.23
C GLU A 127 28.88 -42.09 11.35
N GLU A 128 28.16 -41.02 10.91
CA GLU A 128 26.73 -40.71 11.14
C GLU A 128 26.30 -40.31 12.57
N THR A 129 25.52 -39.25 12.83
CA THR A 129 24.65 -38.39 12.01
C THR A 129 24.39 -37.08 12.78
N ASN A 130 24.20 -36.00 12.03
CA ASN A 130 23.90 -34.65 12.50
C ASN A 130 22.62 -34.59 13.34
N LYS A 131 22.75 -34.25 14.63
CA LYS A 131 21.64 -33.78 15.46
C LYS A 131 21.47 -32.27 15.25
N ASN A 132 20.47 -31.88 14.46
CA ASN A 132 19.89 -30.56 14.60
C ASN A 132 18.36 -30.68 14.58
N VAL A 133 17.80 -30.95 15.76
CA VAL A 133 16.36 -30.86 16.00
C VAL A 133 16.12 -29.56 16.77
N ASN A 134 15.56 -28.58 16.08
CA ASN A 134 14.87 -27.45 16.67
C ASN A 134 13.77 -27.98 17.60
N MET A 135 13.92 -27.78 18.91
CA MET A 135 12.88 -28.09 19.89
C MET A 135 12.24 -26.79 20.35
N LEU A 136 11.07 -26.56 19.78
CA LEU A 136 10.07 -25.58 20.16
C LEU A 136 9.41 -26.05 21.46
N GLU A 137 9.47 -25.27 22.54
CA GLU A 137 8.51 -25.35 23.65
C GLU A 137 8.76 -24.23 24.67
N LYS A 138 7.76 -23.34 24.83
CA LYS A 138 7.25 -22.88 26.13
C LYS A 138 5.80 -22.43 25.93
N GLU A 139 4.86 -23.33 26.21
CA GLU A 139 3.58 -22.92 26.77
C GLU A 139 3.77 -22.62 28.26
N ASP A 140 3.05 -21.62 28.77
CA ASP A 140 2.34 -21.78 30.02
C ASP A 140 1.11 -20.87 30.03
N LEU A 141 -0.05 -21.52 30.03
CA LEU A 141 -1.37 -20.99 30.29
C LEU A 141 -1.49 -20.42 31.70
N ARG A 142 -2.37 -19.43 31.90
CA ARG A 142 -3.40 -19.53 32.95
C ARG A 142 -4.61 -18.63 32.68
N ASN A 143 -5.76 -19.31 32.69
CA ASN A 143 -7.12 -18.81 32.68
C ASN A 143 -7.46 -18.01 33.93
N GLU A 144 -8.41 -17.08 33.81
CA GLU A 144 -9.51 -16.98 34.79
C GLU A 144 -10.77 -16.43 34.11
N THR A 145 -11.78 -17.30 34.05
CA THR A 145 -13.18 -17.05 33.71
C THR A 145 -13.93 -16.64 34.97
N ILE A 146 -15.03 -15.87 34.85
CA ILE A 146 -16.32 -15.91 35.61
C ILE A 146 -17.10 -14.63 35.19
N ASP A 147 -18.15 -14.70 34.35
CA ASP A 147 -19.60 -14.89 34.66
C ASP A 147 -20.14 -13.91 35.73
N THR A 148 -21.33 -13.28 35.71
CA THR A 148 -22.54 -13.21 34.87
C THR A 148 -23.42 -12.03 35.37
N LYS A 149 -24.28 -11.49 34.49
CA LYS A 149 -25.62 -10.85 34.73
C LYS A 149 -25.79 -9.65 35.67
N THR A 150 -26.55 -8.61 35.22
CA THR A 150 -27.95 -8.34 35.63
C THR A 150 -28.50 -7.05 34.96
N GLN A 151 -29.83 -7.06 34.79
CA GLN A 151 -30.78 -6.16 34.11
C GLN A 151 -30.89 -4.72 34.63
N GLY A 152 -31.49 -3.87 33.78
CA GLY A 152 -32.23 -2.63 34.11
C GLY A 152 -32.22 -1.69 32.90
N GLY A 153 -33.29 -1.44 32.15
CA GLY A 153 -34.65 -1.14 32.56
C GLY A 153 -34.78 0.37 32.76
N GLY A 154 -35.23 1.09 31.73
CA GLY A 154 -35.34 2.55 31.75
C GLY A 154 -36.00 3.14 30.50
N GLU A 155 -37.23 2.73 30.22
CA GLU A 155 -38.20 3.50 29.45
C GLU A 155 -38.53 4.80 30.20
N THR A 156 -38.38 5.97 29.56
CA THR A 156 -39.30 7.11 29.74
C THR A 156 -39.33 7.94 28.45
N ASP A 157 -40.41 7.81 27.70
CA ASP A 157 -40.92 8.76 26.70
C ASP A 157 -41.92 9.72 27.42
N PRO A 158 -42.57 10.72 26.79
CA PRO A 158 -42.10 11.99 26.24
C PRO A 158 -42.82 13.22 26.90
N LYS A 159 -42.46 14.45 26.45
CA LYS A 159 -43.26 15.72 26.38
C LYS A 159 -42.86 16.93 27.26
N LYS A 160 -43.06 18.09 26.61
CA LYS A 160 -43.09 19.51 27.06
C LYS A 160 -41.69 20.14 27.18
N GLY A 161 -41.25 21.09 26.35
CA GLY A 161 -41.93 22.15 25.62
C GLY A 161 -41.65 23.48 26.33
N THR A 162 -40.95 24.42 25.68
CA THR A 162 -41.22 25.87 25.71
C THR A 162 -40.20 26.65 24.86
N HIS A 163 -40.74 27.55 24.04
CA HIS A 163 -40.04 28.62 23.34
C HIS A 163 -39.17 29.46 24.27
N GLY A 164 -37.99 29.84 23.79
CA GLY A 164 -37.17 30.93 24.32
C GLY A 164 -36.51 31.68 23.18
N GLN A 165 -37.15 32.77 22.76
CA GLN A 165 -36.65 33.76 21.82
C GLN A 165 -35.44 34.53 22.39
N GLU A 166 -34.62 35.02 21.46
CA GLU A 166 -33.92 36.31 21.45
C GLU A 166 -32.49 36.48 22.04
N ARG A 167 -31.76 37.33 21.30
CA ARG A 167 -30.54 38.12 21.58
C ARG A 167 -29.23 37.33 21.41
N GLY A 168 -28.42 37.53 20.38
CA GLY A 168 -28.08 38.78 19.69
C GLY A 168 -27.04 39.54 20.49
N ILE A 169 -25.76 39.35 20.16
CA ILE A 169 -24.68 40.30 20.46
C ILE A 169 -23.59 40.15 19.39
N TYR A 170 -23.52 41.15 18.52
CA TYR A 170 -22.33 41.52 17.76
C TYR A 170 -21.31 42.13 18.72
N LEU A 171 -20.04 41.74 18.58
CA LEU A 171 -18.86 42.59 18.75
C LEU A 171 -17.80 42.13 17.76
#